data_AF-A0A835VI18-F1
#
_entry.id   AF-A0A835VI18-F1
#
_cell.length_a   1.000
_cell.length_b   1.000
_cell.length_c   1.000
_cell.angle_alpha   90.00
_cell.angle_beta   90.00
_cell.angle_gamma   90.00
#
_symmetry.space_group_name_H-M   'P 1'
#
loop_
_entity.id
_entity.type
_entity.pdbx_description
1 polymer ?
#
loop_
_entity_poly.entity_id
_entity_poly.type
_entity_poly.pdbx_seq_one_letter_code
_entity_poly.pdbx_strand_id
1 'polypeptide(L)'
;MLPGFPSYHSNGYHSPSPLREPRNKRGRYSSRGRSSQMLSSYAFPLSQVQQSPADRTSSSKWEELDAAYFHSYSHLGIHEEMIKDHVRTETYRAAIQQHQNSISGKVVMDVGCGTGILSIFCALAGARKVYAVEASEIAVQANEVVKANNLSEKVIVLHEKIENVTIEEKVDVIISEWMGYMLLYESMLSSVILARDRWLKPGGLILPSHATLYMAPVTHSERYHESIDFWRNVYGIDMSVILPLAKQCAFEEPSIETISAENILSWPFVVKGIDCYTVTAQELESITTRYRFASMLRAPLHGFAFWFDVEFSDPATFPTHFNSFITSGSSTSTHLSTQRTNLANSNKKLLLSTAPEEEPTHWQQAIIYFYEPIEMTQDQIIEGSITLSRSMENPRFLNIHLEYSSGCRSFVKESILR
;
A
#
# COMPACT_ATOMS: atom_id res chain seq x y z
N MET A 1 -50.06 17.46 -21.50
CA MET A 1 -49.52 17.92 -20.21
C MET A 1 -48.09 17.44 -20.11
N LEU A 2 -47.14 18.36 -20.18
CA LEU A 2 -45.69 18.10 -20.05
C LEU A 2 -45.25 18.48 -18.64
N PRO A 3 -44.36 17.70 -18.03
CA PRO A 3 -43.18 18.22 -17.32
C PRO A 3 -41.92 17.55 -17.92
N GLY A 4 -40.72 18.12 -18.05
CA GLY A 4 -40.07 19.26 -17.40
C GLY A 4 -38.62 18.81 -17.19
N PHE A 5 -37.74 19.01 -18.17
CA PHE A 5 -36.30 18.68 -18.10
C PHE A 5 -35.52 19.81 -17.43
N PRO A 6 -34.57 19.53 -16.52
CA PRO A 6 -33.61 20.53 -16.07
C PRO A 6 -32.42 20.64 -17.03
N SER A 7 -32.05 21.88 -17.33
CA SER A 7 -30.98 22.35 -18.21
C SER A 7 -29.59 22.26 -17.58
N TYR A 8 -28.62 21.68 -18.29
CA TYR A 8 -27.19 21.79 -18.02
C TYR A 8 -26.64 23.10 -18.60
N HIS A 9 -25.94 23.88 -17.76
CA HIS A 9 -25.16 25.04 -18.20
C HIS A 9 -23.78 24.59 -18.72
N SER A 10 -23.55 24.85 -20.01
CA SER A 10 -22.24 24.84 -20.67
C SER A 10 -21.52 26.16 -20.40
N ASN A 11 -20.29 26.11 -19.90
CA ASN A 11 -19.38 27.25 -19.90
C ASN A 11 -18.36 27.10 -21.03
N GLY A 12 -18.44 28.05 -21.96
CA GLY A 12 -17.65 28.11 -23.18
C GLY A 12 -16.21 28.57 -22.98
N TYR A 13 -15.37 28.04 -23.85
CA TYR A 13 -13.99 28.44 -24.10
C TYR A 13 -13.93 29.87 -24.66
N HIS A 14 -13.08 30.72 -24.07
CA HIS A 14 -12.62 31.97 -24.68
C HIS A 14 -11.09 32.03 -24.72
N SER A 15 -10.55 32.02 -25.94
CA SER A 15 -9.14 32.27 -26.25
C SER A 15 -8.78 33.76 -26.14
N PRO A 16 -7.53 34.10 -25.77
CA PRO A 16 -6.94 35.40 -26.12
C PRO A 16 -5.70 35.26 -27.03
N SER A 17 -5.52 36.22 -27.93
CA SER A 17 -4.29 36.49 -28.71
C SER A 17 -3.96 38.00 -28.61
N PRO A 18 -2.80 38.49 -29.09
CA PRO A 18 -1.61 38.73 -28.28
C PRO A 18 -1.25 40.23 -28.18
N LEU A 19 -0.49 40.63 -27.14
CA LEU A 19 0.01 42.00 -26.99
C LEU A 19 1.54 42.07 -26.81
N ARG A 20 2.15 42.63 -27.86
CA ARG A 20 3.33 43.50 -28.00
C ARG A 20 4.35 43.65 -26.85
N GLU A 21 5.61 43.38 -27.21
CA GLU A 21 6.85 43.83 -26.54
C GLU A 21 7.10 45.35 -26.59
N PRO A 22 7.97 45.86 -25.68
CA PRO A 22 8.75 47.07 -25.94
C PRO A 22 10.29 46.89 -25.83
N ARG A 23 10.97 47.26 -26.92
CA ARG A 23 12.10 48.22 -27.05
C ARG A 23 13.48 47.98 -26.36
N ASN A 24 14.48 47.81 -27.24
CA ASN A 24 15.66 48.69 -27.47
C ASN A 24 16.74 48.89 -26.37
N LYS A 25 17.98 48.41 -26.62
CA LYS A 25 19.16 49.22 -27.04
C LYS A 25 20.48 48.44 -26.94
N ARG A 26 21.30 48.54 -28.00
CA ARG A 26 22.69 48.08 -28.08
C ARG A 26 23.65 49.12 -27.46
N GLY A 27 24.65 48.65 -26.73
CA GLY A 27 25.85 49.40 -26.35
C GLY A 27 27.07 48.48 -26.32
N ARG A 28 28.10 48.82 -27.11
CA ARG A 28 29.43 48.19 -27.17
C ARG A 28 30.42 49.00 -26.32
N TYR A 29 31.37 48.35 -25.63
CA TYR A 29 32.77 48.77 -25.31
C TYR A 29 33.47 47.51 -24.70
N SER A 30 34.48 46.85 -25.31
CA SER A 30 35.95 47.07 -25.28
C SER A 30 36.52 47.43 -23.89
N SER A 31 37.62 46.94 -23.32
CA SER A 31 38.81 46.20 -23.80
C SER A 31 39.76 45.88 -22.61
N ARG A 32 40.56 44.80 -22.73
CA ARG A 32 42.01 44.63 -22.36
C ARG A 32 42.57 44.80 -20.93
N GLY A 33 43.43 43.84 -20.56
CA GLY A 33 44.66 44.00 -19.73
C GLY A 33 44.88 42.88 -18.69
N ARG A 34 45.74 41.85 -18.93
CA ARG A 34 47.15 41.68 -18.46
C ARG A 34 47.36 41.92 -16.95
N SER A 35 48.15 41.20 -16.14
CA SER A 35 49.03 40.01 -16.22
C SER A 35 49.70 39.89 -14.83
N SER A 36 49.99 38.70 -14.29
CA SER A 36 51.17 38.44 -13.42
C SER A 36 51.26 36.97 -13.02
N GLN A 37 52.48 36.41 -13.06
CA GLN A 37 52.87 35.05 -12.68
C GLN A 37 53.30 35.00 -11.20
N MET A 38 53.13 33.86 -10.51
CA MET A 38 54.24 32.94 -10.13
C MET A 38 53.90 31.97 -8.96
N LEU A 39 54.32 30.72 -9.19
CA LEU A 39 54.89 29.70 -8.28
C LEU A 39 54.02 28.78 -7.38
N SER A 40 54.15 27.48 -7.73
CA SER A 40 54.44 26.33 -6.86
C SER A 40 53.35 25.79 -5.93
N SER A 41 52.81 24.61 -6.26
CA SER A 41 53.21 23.33 -5.62
C SER A 41 52.28 22.20 -6.08
N TYR A 42 52.86 21.04 -6.36
CA TYR A 42 52.15 19.82 -6.70
C TYR A 42 51.37 19.31 -5.48
N ALA A 43 50.05 19.24 -5.58
CA ALA A 43 49.19 18.45 -4.71
C ALA A 43 48.09 17.81 -5.56
N PHE A 44 48.02 16.47 -5.51
CA PHE A 44 47.03 15.65 -6.22
C PHE A 44 45.60 16.06 -5.80
N PRO A 45 44.67 16.36 -6.74
CA PRO A 45 43.27 16.50 -6.39
C PRO A 45 42.65 15.11 -6.19
N LEU A 46 42.00 14.95 -5.03
CA LEU A 46 41.01 13.92 -4.77
C LEU A 46 40.05 13.80 -5.96
N SER A 47 39.90 12.59 -6.48
CA SER A 47 38.92 12.26 -7.51
C SER A 47 37.52 12.68 -7.04
N GLN A 48 37.02 13.78 -7.60
CA GLN A 48 35.59 14.04 -7.62
C GLN A 48 34.93 12.88 -8.36
N VAL A 49 34.14 12.08 -7.65
CA VAL A 49 33.21 11.13 -8.27
C VAL A 49 32.24 11.95 -9.09
N GLN A 50 32.52 12.07 -10.38
CA GLN A 50 31.68 12.78 -11.32
C GLN A 50 30.50 11.85 -11.61
N GLN A 51 29.39 12.07 -10.90
CA GLN A 51 28.12 11.39 -11.19
C GLN A 51 27.78 11.57 -12.66
N SER A 52 27.42 10.46 -13.30
CA SER A 52 27.10 10.43 -14.71
C SER A 52 25.86 11.31 -15.01
N PRO A 53 25.72 11.89 -16.22
CA PRO A 53 24.53 12.67 -16.58
C PRO A 53 23.22 11.88 -16.45
N ALA A 54 23.28 10.55 -16.56
CA ALA A 54 22.12 9.66 -16.39
C ALA A 54 21.68 9.49 -14.92
N ASP A 55 22.59 9.63 -13.95
CA ASP A 55 22.25 9.60 -12.52
C ASP A 55 21.53 10.88 -12.06
N ARG A 56 21.84 12.03 -12.68
CA ARG A 56 21.20 13.30 -12.31
C ARG A 56 19.77 13.42 -12.86
N THR A 57 19.48 12.82 -14.01
CA THR A 57 18.14 12.85 -14.62
C THR A 57 17.19 11.82 -14.00
N SER A 58 17.73 10.72 -13.46
CA SER A 58 16.93 9.74 -12.72
C SER A 58 16.57 10.24 -11.32
N SER A 59 17.49 10.91 -10.61
CA SER A 59 17.20 11.46 -9.26
C SER A 59 16.10 12.53 -9.30
N SER A 60 16.11 13.43 -10.29
CA SER A 60 15.08 14.46 -10.43
C SER A 60 13.70 13.88 -10.75
N LYS A 61 13.63 12.81 -11.56
CA LYS A 61 12.38 12.12 -11.87
C LYS A 61 11.77 11.46 -10.62
N TRP A 62 12.60 10.82 -9.79
CA TRP A 62 12.12 10.19 -8.55
C TRP A 62 11.63 11.23 -7.53
N GLU A 63 12.31 12.35 -7.43
CA GLU A 63 11.88 13.48 -6.59
C GLU A 63 10.52 14.03 -7.03
N GLU A 64 10.27 14.16 -8.34
CA GLU A 64 8.98 14.60 -8.88
C GLU A 64 7.84 13.61 -8.59
N LEU A 65 8.09 12.30 -8.75
CA LEU A 65 7.10 11.26 -8.45
C LEU A 65 6.76 11.19 -6.96
N ASP A 66 7.77 11.32 -6.10
CA ASP A 66 7.57 11.46 -4.67
C ASP A 66 6.77 12.73 -4.33
N ALA A 67 7.09 13.86 -4.96
CA ALA A 67 6.36 15.10 -4.74
C ALA A 67 4.87 14.95 -5.12
N ALA A 68 4.57 14.27 -6.22
CA ALA A 68 3.19 13.98 -6.62
C ALA A 68 2.47 13.08 -5.60
N TYR A 69 3.14 12.05 -5.09
CA TYR A 69 2.63 11.18 -4.04
C TYR A 69 2.34 11.93 -2.73
N PHE A 70 3.30 12.71 -2.21
CA PHE A 70 3.06 13.48 -0.98
C PHE A 70 2.04 14.61 -1.19
N HIS A 71 1.91 15.12 -2.42
CA HIS A 71 0.87 16.08 -2.76
C HIS A 71 -0.54 15.48 -2.67
N SER A 72 -0.74 14.23 -3.12
CA SER A 72 -2.06 13.58 -2.98
C SER A 72 -2.44 13.44 -1.51
N TYR A 73 -1.50 13.03 -0.66
CA TYR A 73 -1.67 12.94 0.79
C TYR A 73 -1.74 14.29 1.52
N SER A 74 -1.52 15.41 0.84
CA SER A 74 -1.78 16.74 1.42
C SER A 74 -3.27 17.10 1.43
N HIS A 75 -4.11 16.38 0.68
CA HIS A 75 -5.55 16.60 0.62
C HIS A 75 -6.29 15.89 1.76
N LEU A 76 -7.19 16.62 2.43
CA LEU A 76 -7.97 16.09 3.56
C LEU A 76 -8.81 14.85 3.21
N GLY A 77 -9.26 14.72 1.96
CA GLY A 77 -10.18 13.64 1.55
C GLY A 77 -9.65 12.24 1.83
N ILE A 78 -8.37 11.98 1.55
CA ILE A 78 -7.74 10.65 1.80
C ILE A 78 -7.68 10.38 3.31
N HIS A 79 -7.31 11.38 4.11
CA HIS A 79 -7.28 11.25 5.58
C HIS A 79 -8.67 11.07 6.18
N GLU A 80 -9.68 11.75 5.63
CA GLU A 80 -11.07 11.61 6.06
C GLU A 80 -11.60 10.20 5.78
N GLU A 81 -11.32 9.64 4.60
CA GLU A 81 -11.64 8.25 4.25
C GLU A 81 -10.98 7.26 5.22
N MET A 82 -9.67 7.40 5.42
CA MET A 82 -8.90 6.57 6.35
C MET A 82 -9.39 6.64 7.80
N ILE A 83 -9.86 7.80 8.27
CA ILE A 83 -10.35 7.98 9.66
C ILE A 83 -11.79 7.51 9.82
N LYS A 84 -12.64 7.68 8.78
CA LYS A 84 -14.02 7.16 8.78
C LYS A 84 -14.07 5.65 8.70
N ASP A 85 -13.00 5.01 8.21
CA ASP A 85 -12.80 3.57 8.34
C ASP A 85 -12.63 3.19 9.82
N HIS A 86 -13.75 2.83 10.44
CA HIS A 86 -13.81 2.44 11.84
C HIS A 86 -13.10 1.13 12.11
N VAL A 87 -13.19 0.16 11.19
CA VAL A 87 -12.52 -1.15 11.31
C VAL A 87 -11.02 -0.93 11.39
N ARG A 88 -10.46 -0.15 10.47
CA ARG A 88 -9.04 0.25 10.49
C ARG A 88 -8.69 0.95 11.79
N THR A 89 -9.37 2.06 12.08
CA THR A 89 -8.97 2.99 13.14
C THR A 89 -9.11 2.37 14.53
N GLU A 90 -10.20 1.66 14.82
CA GLU A 90 -10.40 1.01 16.11
C GLU A 90 -9.54 -0.23 16.28
N THR A 91 -9.18 -0.94 15.21
CA THR A 91 -8.23 -2.07 15.33
C THR A 91 -6.84 -1.57 15.72
N TYR A 92 -6.34 -0.48 15.12
CA TYR A 92 -5.10 0.15 15.57
C TYR A 92 -5.17 0.66 17.01
N ARG A 93 -6.30 1.27 17.41
CA ARG A 93 -6.51 1.71 18.78
C ARG A 93 -6.48 0.54 19.77
N ALA A 94 -7.15 -0.56 19.44
CA ALA A 94 -7.15 -1.79 20.23
C ALA A 94 -5.76 -2.42 20.29
N ALA A 95 -5.00 -2.40 19.20
CA ALA A 95 -3.61 -2.89 19.16
C ALA A 95 -2.73 -2.12 20.15
N ILE A 96 -2.83 -0.79 20.15
CA ILE A 96 -2.10 0.09 21.08
C ILE A 96 -2.50 -0.20 22.52
N GLN A 97 -3.79 -0.38 22.81
CA GLN A 97 -4.27 -0.73 24.16
C GLN A 97 -3.78 -2.10 24.62
N GLN A 98 -3.82 -3.11 23.74
CA GLN A 98 -3.33 -4.45 24.05
C GLN A 98 -1.84 -4.45 24.38
N HIS A 99 -1.04 -3.61 23.71
CA HIS A 99 0.39 -3.47 23.94
C HIS A 99 0.75 -2.30 24.86
N GLN A 100 -0.21 -1.80 25.67
CA GLN A 100 0.03 -0.63 26.53
C GLN A 100 1.23 -0.81 27.47
N ASN A 101 1.46 -2.03 27.99
CA ASN A 101 2.61 -2.33 28.84
C ASN A 101 3.95 -2.18 28.11
N SER A 102 3.97 -2.43 26.80
CA SER A 102 5.13 -2.26 25.92
C SER A 102 5.27 -0.83 25.39
N ILE A 103 4.28 0.04 25.58
CA ILE A 103 4.26 1.43 25.12
C ILE A 103 4.46 2.42 26.28
N SER A 104 3.92 2.14 27.46
CA SER A 104 3.95 3.04 28.61
C SER A 104 5.38 3.35 29.06
N GLY A 105 5.71 4.63 29.15
CA GLY A 105 7.05 5.11 29.47
C GLY A 105 8.10 4.93 28.37
N LYS A 106 7.71 4.46 27.18
CA LYS A 106 8.61 4.16 26.05
C LYS A 106 8.64 5.27 24.99
N VAL A 107 9.59 5.15 24.07
CA VAL A 107 9.70 6.03 22.88
C VAL A 107 9.08 5.33 21.70
N VAL A 108 8.14 6.00 21.04
CA VAL A 108 7.43 5.49 19.87
C VAL A 108 7.82 6.31 18.64
N MET A 109 7.91 5.66 17.48
CA MET A 109 7.95 6.30 16.17
C MET A 109 6.71 5.90 15.38
N ASP A 110 5.98 6.90 14.89
CA ASP A 110 4.84 6.75 13.99
C ASP A 110 5.28 7.18 12.58
N VAL A 111 5.39 6.22 11.66
CA VAL A 111 5.94 6.45 10.30
C VAL A 111 4.78 6.70 9.33
N GLY A 112 4.73 7.89 8.74
CA GLY A 112 3.59 8.34 7.93
C GLY A 112 2.39 8.65 8.81
N CYS A 113 2.55 9.52 9.81
CA CYS A 113 1.54 9.71 10.84
C CYS A 113 0.23 10.33 10.32
N GLY A 114 0.23 10.91 9.11
CA GLY A 114 -0.90 11.63 8.55
C GLY A 114 -1.38 12.72 9.51
N THR A 115 -2.65 12.66 9.90
CA THR A 115 -3.26 13.58 10.88
C THR A 115 -2.79 13.38 12.33
N GLY A 116 -1.97 12.37 12.62
CA GLY A 116 -1.38 12.11 13.93
C GLY A 116 -2.26 11.28 14.88
N ILE A 117 -3.34 10.66 14.40
CA ILE A 117 -4.27 9.90 15.25
C ILE A 117 -3.60 8.74 16.00
N LEU A 118 -2.73 7.97 15.33
CA LEU A 118 -2.00 6.85 15.94
C LEU A 118 -0.98 7.34 16.97
N SER A 119 -0.27 8.42 16.65
CA SER A 119 0.62 9.11 17.59
C SER A 119 -0.10 9.56 18.88
N ILE A 120 -1.31 10.11 18.74
CA ILE A 120 -2.13 10.52 19.88
C ILE A 120 -2.56 9.29 20.70
N PHE A 121 -3.00 8.21 20.07
CA PHE A 121 -3.34 6.97 20.78
C PHE A 121 -2.14 6.43 21.57
N CYS A 122 -0.94 6.42 21.00
CA CYS A 122 0.28 6.02 21.70
C CYS A 122 0.60 6.94 22.90
N ALA A 123 0.45 8.25 22.75
CA ALA A 123 0.64 9.21 23.85
C ALA A 123 -0.37 9.02 24.99
N LEU A 124 -1.63 8.73 24.65
CA LEU A 124 -2.70 8.41 25.61
C LEU A 124 -2.48 7.05 26.29
N ALA A 125 -1.88 6.08 25.59
CA ALA A 125 -1.46 4.80 26.17
C ALA A 125 -0.28 4.95 27.15
N GLY A 126 0.32 6.14 27.25
CA GLY A 126 1.36 6.45 28.23
C GLY A 126 2.76 6.48 27.65
N ALA A 127 2.94 6.52 26.32
CA ALA A 127 4.25 6.75 25.72
C ALA A 127 4.93 7.98 26.36
N ARG A 128 6.22 7.85 26.67
CA ARG A 128 7.02 8.96 27.19
C ARG A 128 7.20 10.04 26.11
N LYS A 129 7.38 9.60 24.87
CA LYS A 129 7.65 10.45 23.71
C LYS A 129 7.20 9.73 22.43
N VAL A 130 6.65 10.47 21.49
CA VAL A 130 6.26 9.97 20.17
C VAL A 130 6.88 10.87 19.09
N TYR A 131 7.65 10.29 18.19
CA TYR A 131 8.11 10.92 16.97
C TYR A 131 7.11 10.62 15.86
N ALA A 132 6.29 11.60 15.51
CA ALA A 132 5.27 11.50 14.47
C ALA A 132 5.85 12.03 13.16
N VAL A 133 6.29 11.13 12.27
CA VAL A 133 6.97 11.49 11.03
C VAL A 133 5.96 11.52 9.89
N GLU A 134 5.86 12.63 9.19
CA GLU A 134 4.97 12.81 8.04
C GLU A 134 5.65 13.68 7.00
N ALA A 135 5.60 13.28 5.73
CA ALA A 135 6.32 13.95 4.66
C ALA A 135 5.45 14.91 3.85
N SER A 136 4.13 14.77 3.92
CA SER A 136 3.16 15.65 3.26
C SER A 136 2.76 16.84 4.15
N GLU A 137 2.17 17.86 3.51
CA GLU A 137 1.78 19.10 4.18
C GLU A 137 0.75 18.91 5.31
N ILE A 138 0.07 17.76 5.36
CA ILE A 138 -0.87 17.41 6.44
C ILE A 138 -0.17 17.39 7.82
N ALA A 139 1.16 17.27 7.86
CA ALA A 139 1.95 17.37 9.08
C ALA A 139 1.69 18.68 9.84
N VAL A 140 1.40 19.78 9.13
CA VAL A 140 1.03 21.06 9.75
C VAL A 140 -0.26 20.91 10.55
N GLN A 141 -1.28 20.26 9.98
CA GLN A 141 -2.53 19.98 10.68
C GLN A 141 -2.34 18.98 11.80
N ALA A 142 -1.52 17.95 11.62
CA ALA A 142 -1.20 16.98 12.68
C ALA A 142 -0.64 17.68 13.93
N ASN A 143 0.24 18.66 13.74
CA ASN A 143 0.79 19.45 14.85
C ASN A 143 -0.29 20.28 15.56
N GLU A 144 -1.23 20.89 14.82
CA GLU A 144 -2.36 21.60 15.42
C GLU A 144 -3.32 20.66 16.17
N VAL A 145 -3.56 19.44 15.67
CA VAL A 145 -4.35 18.42 16.37
C VAL A 145 -3.67 18.00 17.68
N VAL A 146 -2.35 17.74 17.65
CA VAL A 146 -1.56 17.42 18.86
C VAL A 146 -1.66 18.53 19.90
N LYS A 147 -1.53 19.79 19.47
CA LYS A 147 -1.63 20.97 20.32
C LYS A 147 -3.03 21.14 20.92
N ALA A 148 -4.07 20.98 20.12
CA ALA A 148 -5.47 21.06 20.58
C ALA A 148 -5.79 20.02 21.66
N ASN A 149 -5.07 18.88 21.67
CA ASN A 149 -5.22 17.82 22.66
C ASN A 149 -4.23 17.92 23.84
N ASN A 150 -3.48 19.03 23.97
CA ASN A 150 -2.50 19.26 25.02
C ASN A 150 -1.40 18.17 25.10
N LEU A 151 -0.97 17.65 23.95
CA LEU A 151 0.03 16.58 23.85
C LEU A 151 1.38 17.03 23.28
N SER A 152 1.57 18.33 23.05
CA SER A 152 2.80 18.90 22.45
C SER A 152 4.09 18.61 23.23
N GLU A 153 4.01 18.30 24.53
CA GLU A 153 5.19 17.90 25.31
C GLU A 153 5.63 16.44 25.04
N LYS A 154 4.71 15.61 24.54
CA LYS A 154 4.95 14.17 24.30
C LYS A 154 5.09 13.84 22.82
N VAL A 155 4.26 14.44 21.96
CA VAL A 155 4.22 14.14 20.53
C VAL A 155 4.96 15.23 19.77
N ILE A 156 6.03 14.85 19.07
CA ILE A 156 6.84 15.72 18.24
C ILE A 156 6.56 15.36 16.79
N VAL A 157 5.89 16.27 16.07
CA VAL A 157 5.65 16.12 14.63
C VAL A 157 6.89 16.54 13.86
N LEU A 158 7.39 15.64 13.01
CA LEU A 158 8.54 15.83 12.14
C LEU A 158 8.02 15.86 10.69
N HIS A 159 7.90 17.07 10.13
CA HIS A 159 7.49 17.27 8.74
C HIS A 159 8.67 17.01 7.80
N GLU A 160 8.95 15.74 7.50
CA GLU A 160 10.10 15.29 6.70
C GLU A 160 9.90 13.84 6.26
N LYS A 161 10.56 13.43 5.17
CA LYS A 161 10.64 12.02 4.76
C LYS A 161 11.41 11.20 5.79
N ILE A 162 10.95 9.98 6.09
CA ILE A 162 11.62 9.13 7.07
C ILE A 162 13.08 8.81 6.67
N GLU A 163 13.38 8.81 5.38
CA GLU A 163 14.71 8.64 4.81
C GLU A 163 15.69 9.76 5.23
N ASN A 164 15.17 10.96 5.48
CA ASN A 164 15.93 12.17 5.82
C ASN A 164 15.87 12.51 7.32
N VAL A 165 14.91 11.97 8.06
CA VAL A 165 14.75 12.22 9.49
C VAL A 165 16.00 11.78 10.28
N THR A 166 16.44 12.67 11.16
CA THR A 166 17.45 12.38 12.17
C THR A 166 16.87 12.61 13.56
N ILE A 167 16.96 11.59 14.43
CA ILE A 167 16.59 11.67 15.83
C ILE A 167 17.76 11.23 16.72
N GLU A 168 17.82 11.75 17.94
CA GLU A 168 18.97 11.56 18.84
C GLU A 168 18.92 10.25 19.65
N GLU A 169 17.83 9.49 19.57
CA GLU A 169 17.61 8.27 20.35
C GLU A 169 16.99 7.15 19.51
N LYS A 170 17.28 5.89 19.87
CA LYS A 170 16.59 4.72 19.31
C LYS A 170 15.17 4.62 19.90
N VAL A 171 14.25 4.02 19.16
CA VAL A 171 12.85 3.86 19.58
C VAL A 171 12.54 2.44 20.06
N ASP A 172 11.63 2.32 21.01
CA ASP A 172 11.18 1.04 21.55
C ASP A 172 10.05 0.43 20.72
N VAL A 173 9.26 1.28 20.07
CA VAL A 173 8.10 0.89 19.25
C VAL A 173 8.11 1.65 17.93
N ILE A 174 7.89 0.94 16.82
CA ILE A 174 7.48 1.52 15.55
C ILE A 174 6.02 1.16 15.31
N ILE A 175 5.22 2.15 14.97
CA ILE A 175 3.85 1.98 14.50
C ILE A 175 3.73 2.66 13.14
N SER A 176 3.00 2.03 12.23
CA SER A 176 2.71 2.62 10.92
C SER A 176 1.48 1.95 10.32
N GLU A 177 0.69 2.74 9.63
CA GLU A 177 -0.29 2.26 8.68
C GLU A 177 0.27 2.56 7.29
N TRP A 178 0.79 1.52 6.65
CA TRP A 178 1.57 1.60 5.41
C TRP A 178 0.93 0.83 4.26
N MET A 179 -0.19 0.15 4.51
CA MET A 179 -0.75 -0.82 3.60
C MET A 179 -1.50 -0.10 2.48
N GLY A 180 -1.08 -0.35 1.23
CA GLY A 180 -1.83 0.06 0.05
C GLY A 180 -2.81 -1.02 -0.41
N TYR A 181 -3.51 -0.74 -1.51
CA TYR A 181 -4.23 -1.78 -2.26
C TYR A 181 -3.32 -2.96 -2.63
N MET A 182 -3.86 -4.18 -2.64
CA MET A 182 -3.06 -5.42 -2.75
C MET A 182 -1.86 -5.45 -1.78
N LEU A 183 -1.99 -4.84 -0.60
CA LEU A 183 -0.99 -4.69 0.46
C LEU A 183 0.24 -3.81 0.10
N LEU A 184 0.75 -3.93 -1.13
CA LEU A 184 2.06 -3.43 -1.53
C LEU A 184 2.02 -2.23 -2.50
N TYR A 185 0.84 -1.83 -2.98
CA TYR A 185 0.69 -0.58 -3.73
C TYR A 185 1.22 0.60 -2.91
N GLU A 186 1.71 1.64 -3.60
CA GLU A 186 2.42 2.81 -3.05
C GLU A 186 3.84 2.55 -2.50
N SER A 187 4.22 1.28 -2.31
CA SER A 187 5.54 0.82 -1.89
C SER A 187 6.05 1.43 -0.56
N MET A 188 5.14 1.84 0.34
CA MET A 188 5.48 2.49 1.61
C MET A 188 6.21 1.57 2.62
N LEU A 189 6.02 0.25 2.54
CA LEU A 189 6.70 -0.71 3.44
C LEU A 189 8.23 -0.57 3.42
N SER A 190 8.83 -0.14 2.31
CA SER A 190 10.29 0.11 2.24
C SER A 190 10.74 1.21 3.20
N SER A 191 9.93 2.24 3.39
CA SER A 191 10.18 3.34 4.33
C SER A 191 10.04 2.88 5.79
N VAL A 192 9.11 1.96 6.07
CA VAL A 192 8.97 1.32 7.40
C VAL A 192 10.14 0.39 7.71
N ILE A 193 10.60 -0.40 6.73
CA ILE A 193 11.81 -1.24 6.83
C ILE A 193 13.03 -0.37 7.17
N LEU A 194 13.17 0.78 6.49
CA LEU A 194 14.24 1.73 6.77
C LEU A 194 14.16 2.28 8.21
N ALA A 195 12.97 2.64 8.68
CA ALA A 195 12.77 3.07 10.06
C ALA A 195 13.14 1.98 11.07
N ARG A 196 12.76 0.73 10.81
CA ARG A 196 13.11 -0.44 11.62
C ARG A 196 14.62 -0.61 11.73
N ASP A 197 15.28 -0.73 10.59
CA ASP A 197 16.72 -1.02 10.52
C ASP A 197 17.54 0.11 11.12
N ARG A 198 17.08 1.35 10.92
CA ARG A 198 17.74 2.53 11.45
C ARG A 198 17.46 2.69 12.93
N TRP A 199 16.22 2.82 13.39
CA TRP A 199 15.91 3.37 14.71
C TRP A 199 15.34 2.40 15.74
N LEU A 200 14.84 1.23 15.35
CA LEU A 200 14.28 0.28 16.32
C LEU A 200 15.38 -0.33 17.21
N LYS A 201 15.12 -0.43 18.51
CA LYS A 201 15.98 -1.18 19.44
C LYS A 201 15.87 -2.68 19.20
N PRO A 202 16.92 -3.48 19.50
CA PRO A 202 16.79 -4.93 19.56
C PRO A 202 15.64 -5.36 20.48
N GLY A 203 14.73 -6.18 19.98
CA GLY A 203 13.52 -6.60 20.71
C GLY A 203 12.42 -5.53 20.82
N GLY A 204 12.53 -4.43 20.08
CA GLY A 204 11.47 -3.42 19.99
C GLY A 204 10.20 -3.96 19.32
N LEU A 205 9.07 -3.30 19.54
CA LEU A 205 7.76 -3.67 19.02
C LEU A 205 7.54 -3.02 17.64
N ILE A 206 6.93 -3.75 16.70
CA ILE A 206 6.48 -3.21 15.41
C ILE A 206 4.97 -3.48 15.29
N LEU A 207 4.20 -2.45 14.99
CA LEU A 207 2.74 -2.53 14.82
C LEU A 207 2.34 -1.99 13.44
N PRO A 208 1.80 -2.85 12.53
CA PRO A 208 1.60 -4.29 12.66
C PRO A 208 2.93 -5.08 12.62
N SER A 209 2.94 -6.30 13.15
CA SER A 209 4.14 -7.15 13.14
C SER A 209 4.21 -8.11 11.95
N HIS A 210 3.06 -8.52 11.41
CA HIS A 210 3.00 -9.39 10.23
C HIS A 210 1.91 -8.91 9.29
N ALA A 211 2.07 -9.21 8.01
CA ALA A 211 1.05 -9.03 7.00
C ALA A 211 0.97 -10.25 6.08
N THR A 212 -0.21 -10.59 5.60
CA THR A 212 -0.42 -11.68 4.64
C THR A 212 -1.28 -11.21 3.49
N LEU A 213 -0.78 -11.33 2.26
CA LEU A 213 -1.55 -11.09 1.04
C LEU A 213 -2.17 -12.40 0.57
N TYR A 214 -3.49 -12.37 0.36
CA TYR A 214 -4.29 -13.48 -0.13
C TYR A 214 -4.76 -13.24 -1.55
N MET A 215 -5.09 -14.33 -2.23
CA MET A 215 -5.85 -14.30 -3.47
C MET A 215 -6.85 -15.45 -3.54
N ALA A 216 -7.98 -15.25 -4.22
CA ALA A 216 -8.92 -16.30 -4.52
C ALA A 216 -9.61 -16.09 -5.88
N PRO A 217 -10.00 -17.17 -6.59
CA PRO A 217 -10.81 -17.07 -7.80
C PRO A 217 -12.21 -16.58 -7.46
N VAL A 218 -12.77 -15.70 -8.28
CA VAL A 218 -14.07 -15.06 -8.00
C VAL A 218 -15.05 -15.12 -9.17
N THR A 219 -16.33 -15.21 -8.83
CA THR A 219 -17.43 -14.95 -9.75
C THR A 219 -18.05 -13.59 -9.43
N HIS A 220 -18.40 -12.78 -10.42
CA HIS A 220 -19.06 -11.50 -10.20
C HIS A 220 -20.03 -11.20 -11.36
N SER A 221 -20.98 -12.10 -11.57
CA SER A 221 -21.93 -12.03 -12.70
C SER A 221 -22.75 -10.73 -12.73
N GLU A 222 -23.16 -10.21 -11.57
CA GLU A 222 -23.94 -8.95 -11.49
C GLU A 222 -23.13 -7.76 -12.02
N ARG A 223 -21.91 -7.57 -11.52
CA ARG A 223 -20.98 -6.53 -11.98
C ARG A 223 -20.66 -6.65 -13.48
N TYR A 224 -20.45 -7.87 -13.97
CA TYR A 224 -20.25 -8.11 -15.40
C TYR A 224 -21.51 -7.74 -16.20
N HIS A 225 -22.70 -8.11 -15.71
CA HIS A 225 -23.96 -7.79 -16.36
C HIS A 225 -24.17 -6.27 -16.47
N GLU A 226 -23.98 -5.54 -15.38
CA GLU A 226 -24.16 -4.09 -15.31
C GLU A 226 -23.18 -3.32 -16.19
N SER A 227 -21.95 -3.81 -16.32
CA SER A 227 -20.87 -3.08 -17.01
C SER A 227 -20.67 -3.51 -18.46
N ILE A 228 -20.94 -4.78 -18.77
CA ILE A 228 -20.67 -5.39 -20.06
C ILE A 228 -21.97 -5.76 -20.78
N ASP A 229 -22.79 -6.64 -20.20
CA ASP A 229 -24.00 -7.10 -20.89
C ASP A 229 -25.04 -6.00 -21.10
N PHE A 230 -25.03 -4.95 -20.27
CA PHE A 230 -25.81 -3.73 -20.46
C PHE A 230 -25.75 -3.22 -21.90
N TRP A 231 -24.56 -3.22 -22.52
CA TRP A 231 -24.37 -2.69 -23.88
C TRP A 231 -25.02 -3.55 -24.97
N ARG A 232 -25.45 -4.78 -24.68
CA ARG A 232 -26.11 -5.64 -25.68
C ARG A 232 -27.49 -5.14 -26.07
N ASN A 233 -28.19 -4.47 -25.16
CA ASN A 233 -29.52 -3.95 -25.41
C ASN A 233 -29.81 -2.75 -24.49
N VAL A 234 -29.53 -1.55 -25.00
CA VAL A 234 -29.74 -0.30 -24.28
C VAL A 234 -31.05 0.30 -24.76
N TYR A 235 -32.12 0.14 -23.97
CA TYR A 235 -33.48 0.62 -24.30
C TYR A 235 -34.04 0.12 -25.65
N GLY A 236 -33.75 -1.13 -26.03
CA GLY A 236 -34.17 -1.71 -27.31
C GLY A 236 -33.16 -1.50 -28.45
N ILE A 237 -32.03 -0.83 -28.18
CA ILE A 237 -30.98 -0.54 -29.16
C ILE A 237 -29.82 -1.53 -28.96
N ASP A 238 -29.46 -2.25 -30.01
CA ASP A 238 -28.25 -3.08 -30.02
C ASP A 238 -27.00 -2.18 -30.07
N MET A 239 -26.31 -2.06 -28.93
CA MET A 239 -25.05 -1.34 -28.80
C MET A 239 -23.87 -2.30 -28.57
N SER A 240 -24.02 -3.58 -28.95
CA SER A 240 -23.01 -4.63 -28.70
C SER A 240 -21.65 -4.37 -29.33
N VAL A 241 -21.57 -3.48 -30.33
CA VAL A 241 -20.31 -2.99 -30.90
C VAL A 241 -19.40 -2.30 -29.87
N ILE A 242 -19.96 -1.82 -28.74
CA ILE A 242 -19.21 -1.18 -27.64
C ILE A 242 -18.54 -2.22 -26.74
N LEU A 243 -18.95 -3.49 -26.75
CA LEU A 243 -18.46 -4.51 -25.82
C LEU A 243 -16.92 -4.61 -25.73
N PRO A 244 -16.14 -4.55 -26.84
CA PRO A 244 -14.68 -4.58 -26.75
C PRO A 244 -14.12 -3.39 -25.96
N LEU A 245 -14.67 -2.19 -26.19
CA LEU A 245 -14.26 -0.98 -25.46
C LEU A 245 -14.71 -1.03 -24.00
N ALA A 246 -15.94 -1.48 -23.72
CA ALA A 246 -16.43 -1.63 -22.36
C ALA A 246 -15.57 -2.59 -21.54
N LYS A 247 -15.19 -3.74 -22.12
CA LYS A 247 -14.28 -4.71 -21.51
C LYS A 247 -12.90 -4.13 -21.27
N GLN A 248 -12.36 -3.37 -22.23
CA GLN A 248 -11.08 -2.69 -22.06
C GLN A 248 -11.16 -1.70 -20.89
N CYS A 249 -12.12 -0.78 -20.89
CA CYS A 249 -12.26 0.23 -19.83
C CYS A 249 -12.53 -0.38 -18.45
N ALA A 250 -13.30 -1.46 -18.38
CA ALA A 250 -13.69 -2.07 -17.11
C ALA A 250 -12.62 -3.02 -16.54
N PHE A 251 -11.83 -3.70 -17.38
CA PHE A 251 -11.01 -4.84 -16.97
C PHE A 251 -9.53 -4.73 -17.35
N GLU A 252 -9.07 -3.62 -17.93
CA GLU A 252 -7.65 -3.41 -18.25
C GLU A 252 -6.80 -3.33 -16.96
N GLU A 253 -7.22 -2.49 -16.03
CA GLU A 253 -6.60 -2.28 -14.71
C GLU A 253 -7.38 -3.02 -13.61
N PRO A 254 -6.75 -3.34 -12.47
CA PRO A 254 -7.46 -3.92 -11.34
C PRO A 254 -8.53 -2.95 -10.81
N SER A 255 -9.68 -3.47 -10.43
CA SER A 255 -10.76 -2.69 -9.81
C SER A 255 -10.66 -2.77 -8.30
N ILE A 256 -10.83 -1.64 -7.60
CA ILE A 256 -11.01 -1.60 -6.15
C ILE A 256 -12.50 -1.54 -5.89
N GLU A 257 -13.07 -2.66 -5.43
CA GLU A 257 -14.50 -2.78 -5.15
C GLU A 257 -14.75 -3.85 -4.08
N THR A 258 -15.92 -3.79 -3.45
CA THR A 258 -16.33 -4.80 -2.48
C THR A 258 -16.83 -6.05 -3.19
N ILE A 259 -16.38 -7.22 -2.76
CA ILE A 259 -16.93 -8.50 -3.18
C ILE A 259 -17.45 -9.27 -1.97
N SER A 260 -18.61 -9.94 -2.12
CA SER A 260 -19.19 -10.76 -1.06
C SER A 260 -18.52 -12.14 -0.98
N ALA A 261 -18.46 -12.72 0.22
CA ALA A 261 -17.86 -14.05 0.44
C ALA A 261 -18.52 -15.18 -0.39
N GLU A 262 -19.80 -15.06 -0.74
CA GLU A 262 -20.51 -16.01 -1.61
C GLU A 262 -20.00 -16.04 -3.05
N ASN A 263 -19.31 -14.99 -3.48
CA ASN A 263 -18.72 -14.85 -4.81
C ASN A 263 -17.29 -15.42 -4.89
N ILE A 264 -16.76 -15.96 -3.79
CA ILE A 264 -15.46 -16.63 -3.73
C ILE A 264 -15.60 -18.10 -4.13
N LEU A 265 -14.85 -18.53 -5.15
CA LEU A 265 -15.00 -19.85 -5.76
C LEU A 265 -14.11 -20.94 -5.14
N SER A 266 -13.18 -20.59 -4.26
CA SER A 266 -12.29 -21.54 -3.59
C SER A 266 -11.75 -20.92 -2.31
N TRP A 267 -11.25 -21.77 -1.39
CA TRP A 267 -10.41 -21.31 -0.29
C TRP A 267 -9.27 -20.42 -0.78
N PRO A 268 -8.95 -19.33 -0.04
CA PRO A 268 -7.91 -18.40 -0.42
C PRO A 268 -6.52 -19.03 -0.38
N PHE A 269 -5.65 -18.52 -1.24
CA PHE A 269 -4.25 -18.88 -1.33
C PHE A 269 -3.40 -17.72 -0.80
N VAL A 270 -2.36 -18.03 -0.04
CA VAL A 270 -1.40 -17.05 0.45
C VAL A 270 -0.40 -16.72 -0.66
N VAL A 271 -0.45 -15.49 -1.16
CA VAL A 271 0.49 -14.97 -2.16
C VAL A 271 1.84 -14.68 -1.52
N LYS A 272 1.83 -13.94 -0.39
CA LYS A 272 3.03 -13.55 0.35
C LYS A 272 2.69 -13.36 1.83
N GLY A 273 3.41 -14.06 2.69
CA GLY A 273 3.54 -13.69 4.11
C GLY A 273 4.72 -12.74 4.31
N ILE A 274 4.53 -11.73 5.15
CA ILE A 274 5.50 -10.70 5.48
C ILE A 274 5.67 -10.69 7.00
N ASP A 275 6.89 -10.95 7.45
CA ASP A 275 7.33 -10.67 8.81
C ASP A 275 8.02 -9.29 8.82
N CYS A 276 7.38 -8.30 9.45
CA CYS A 276 7.87 -6.93 9.47
C CYS A 276 9.20 -6.80 10.24
N TYR A 277 9.59 -7.79 11.06
CA TYR A 277 10.88 -7.80 11.74
C TYR A 277 12.04 -8.21 10.85
N THR A 278 11.81 -9.03 9.82
CA THR A 278 12.90 -9.65 9.05
C THR A 278 12.87 -9.32 7.57
N VAL A 279 11.72 -8.95 7.00
CA VAL A 279 11.58 -8.69 5.58
C VAL A 279 12.54 -7.59 5.11
N THR A 280 13.15 -7.79 3.95
CA THR A 280 14.05 -6.80 3.33
C THR A 280 13.38 -6.10 2.15
N ALA A 281 13.81 -4.87 1.83
CA ALA A 281 13.28 -4.14 0.68
C ALA A 281 13.52 -4.89 -0.65
N GLN A 282 14.63 -5.63 -0.75
CA GLN A 282 14.95 -6.44 -1.93
C GLN A 282 13.94 -7.56 -2.18
N GLU A 283 13.43 -8.20 -1.12
CA GLU A 283 12.38 -9.24 -1.24
C GLU A 283 11.05 -8.71 -1.76
N LEU A 284 10.83 -7.39 -1.72
CA LEU A 284 9.62 -6.72 -2.18
C LEU A 284 9.72 -6.21 -3.61
N GLU A 285 10.91 -6.23 -4.23
CA GLU A 285 11.08 -5.74 -5.61
C GLU A 285 10.33 -6.60 -6.63
N SER A 286 10.29 -7.92 -6.40
CA SER A 286 9.53 -8.87 -7.20
C SER A 286 9.17 -10.10 -6.38
N ILE A 287 7.88 -10.44 -6.36
CA ILE A 287 7.31 -11.57 -5.63
C ILE A 287 6.63 -12.46 -6.66
N THR A 288 7.15 -13.68 -6.85
CA THR A 288 6.55 -14.69 -7.72
C THR A 288 6.14 -15.90 -6.92
N THR A 289 4.91 -16.36 -7.12
CA THR A 289 4.41 -17.61 -6.52
C THR A 289 3.52 -18.38 -7.49
N ARG A 290 3.47 -19.71 -7.31
CA ARG A 290 2.58 -20.60 -8.06
C ARG A 290 1.40 -20.99 -7.20
N TYR A 291 0.21 -20.91 -7.76
CA TYR A 291 -1.03 -21.22 -7.07
C TYR A 291 -1.79 -22.32 -7.81
N ARG A 292 -2.70 -22.97 -7.07
CA ARG A 292 -3.61 -23.98 -7.61
C ARG A 292 -4.88 -24.00 -6.76
N PHE A 293 -6.01 -23.79 -7.42
CA PHE A 293 -7.35 -23.84 -6.82
C PHE A 293 -8.16 -24.97 -7.42
N ALA A 294 -9.10 -25.49 -6.63
CA ALA A 294 -10.18 -26.34 -7.11
C ALA A 294 -11.49 -25.59 -6.87
N SER A 295 -12.27 -25.37 -7.94
CA SER A 295 -13.54 -24.65 -7.82
C SER A 295 -14.51 -25.40 -6.91
N MET A 296 -15.02 -24.75 -5.88
CA MET A 296 -16.00 -25.33 -4.95
C MET A 296 -17.40 -25.39 -5.56
N LEU A 297 -17.67 -24.58 -6.59
CA LEU A 297 -18.98 -24.39 -7.19
C LEU A 297 -18.89 -24.40 -8.73
N ARG A 298 -20.03 -24.61 -9.38
CA ARG A 298 -20.18 -24.35 -10.82
C ARG A 298 -20.58 -22.89 -11.01
N ALA A 299 -19.70 -22.08 -11.59
CA ALA A 299 -19.94 -20.66 -11.83
C ALA A 299 -18.99 -20.12 -12.92
N PRO A 300 -19.35 -19.01 -13.59
CA PRO A 300 -18.40 -18.26 -14.41
C PRO A 300 -17.32 -17.62 -13.53
N LEU A 301 -16.07 -17.99 -13.76
CA LEU A 301 -14.89 -17.35 -13.17
C LEU A 301 -14.62 -16.04 -13.92
N HIS A 302 -14.74 -14.93 -13.21
CA HIS A 302 -14.54 -13.60 -13.76
C HIS A 302 -13.14 -13.05 -13.53
N GLY A 303 -12.40 -13.59 -12.57
CA GLY A 303 -11.10 -13.07 -12.20
C GLY A 303 -10.57 -13.60 -10.88
N PHE A 304 -9.62 -12.88 -10.31
CA PHE A 304 -9.10 -13.13 -8.96
C PHE A 304 -9.27 -11.88 -8.10
N ALA A 305 -9.74 -12.05 -6.88
CA ALA A 305 -9.73 -11.01 -5.85
C ALA A 305 -8.50 -11.18 -4.95
N PHE A 306 -8.00 -10.04 -4.47
CA PHE A 306 -6.87 -9.92 -3.57
C PHE A 306 -7.26 -9.07 -2.39
N TRP A 307 -6.84 -9.51 -1.20
CA TRP A 307 -7.02 -8.81 0.05
C TRP A 307 -5.89 -9.19 0.99
N PHE A 308 -5.79 -8.50 2.12
CA PHE A 308 -4.75 -8.75 3.09
C PHE A 308 -5.26 -8.75 4.52
N ASP A 309 -4.48 -9.42 5.36
CA ASP A 309 -4.59 -9.33 6.82
C ASP A 309 -3.30 -8.78 7.40
N VAL A 310 -3.39 -8.01 8.49
CA VAL A 310 -2.25 -7.64 9.32
C VAL A 310 -2.46 -8.03 10.78
N GLU A 311 -1.40 -8.56 11.40
CA GLU A 311 -1.41 -9.03 12.78
C GLU A 311 -0.65 -8.07 13.69
N PHE A 312 -1.16 -7.88 14.91
CA PHE A 312 -0.51 -7.13 15.98
C PHE A 312 -0.09 -8.10 17.09
N SER A 313 1.02 -8.80 16.85
CA SER A 313 1.63 -9.74 17.80
C SER A 313 2.92 -9.18 18.41
N ASP A 314 3.25 -9.59 19.64
CA ASP A 314 4.55 -9.34 20.26
C ASP A 314 5.71 -9.93 19.41
N PRO A 315 6.93 -9.37 19.51
CA PRO A 315 8.10 -9.98 18.91
C PRO A 315 8.27 -11.40 19.43
N ALA A 316 8.67 -12.34 18.56
CA ALA A 316 8.96 -13.70 18.98
C ALA A 316 10.03 -13.69 20.09
N THR A 317 9.63 -13.99 21.32
CA THR A 317 10.59 -14.26 22.39
C THR A 317 11.33 -15.54 22.03
N PHE A 318 12.60 -15.44 21.63
CA PHE A 318 13.47 -16.62 21.58
C PHE A 318 13.47 -17.25 22.97
N PRO A 319 13.01 -18.50 23.15
CA PRO A 319 13.13 -19.17 24.43
C PRO A 319 14.62 -19.46 24.66
N THR A 320 15.27 -18.66 25.51
CA THR A 320 16.52 -19.11 26.13
C THR A 320 16.14 -20.26 27.08
N HIS A 321 16.59 -21.46 26.72
CA HIS A 321 16.40 -22.74 27.42
C HIS A 321 15.13 -23.56 27.06
N PHE A 322 15.24 -24.37 26.01
CA PHE A 322 14.63 -25.70 26.00
C PHE A 322 15.72 -26.75 25.76
N ASN A 323 16.39 -27.14 26.86
CA ASN A 323 17.05 -28.43 26.93
C ASN A 323 15.99 -29.48 27.31
N SER A 324 16.05 -30.65 26.66
CA SER A 324 15.24 -31.87 26.89
C SER A 324 13.74 -31.70 26.66
N PHE A 325 13.08 -32.38 25.72
CA PHE A 325 13.07 -33.83 25.53
C PHE A 325 12.89 -34.21 24.05
N ILE A 326 13.85 -34.97 23.53
CA ILE A 326 13.64 -35.89 22.42
C ILE A 326 13.22 -37.22 23.06
N THR A 327 12.03 -37.73 22.74
CA THR A 327 11.85 -39.17 22.47
C THR A 327 10.49 -39.49 21.83
N SER A 328 10.58 -40.26 20.74
CA SER A 328 9.61 -41.20 20.15
C SER A 328 8.27 -40.69 19.59
N GLY A 329 8.16 -40.72 18.25
CA GLY A 329 7.53 -41.88 17.59
C GLY A 329 6.07 -41.77 17.14
N SER A 330 5.91 -41.86 15.81
CA SER A 330 4.78 -42.43 15.06
C SER A 330 3.64 -41.52 14.56
N SER A 331 3.30 -41.84 13.33
CA SER A 331 2.37 -41.26 12.37
C SER A 331 0.92 -41.48 12.76
N THR A 332 0.05 -40.50 12.50
CA THR A 332 -1.26 -40.67 11.82
C THR A 332 -1.97 -39.33 11.68
N SER A 333 -2.60 -39.13 10.52
CA SER A 333 -3.52 -38.03 10.25
C SER A 333 -4.83 -38.24 11.02
N THR A 334 -5.43 -37.16 11.52
CA THR A 334 -6.89 -37.06 11.71
C THR A 334 -7.29 -35.64 12.09
N HIS A 335 -8.29 -35.11 11.36
CA HIS A 335 -9.34 -34.18 11.77
C HIS A 335 -9.10 -33.26 12.99
N LEU A 336 -9.09 -31.94 12.75
CA LEU A 336 -9.41 -30.94 13.78
C LEU A 336 -10.64 -30.13 13.37
N SER A 337 -11.81 -30.61 13.82
CA SER A 337 -13.00 -29.79 14.02
C SER A 337 -13.20 -29.57 15.52
N THR A 338 -13.34 -28.30 15.91
CA THR A 338 -14.08 -27.82 17.09
C THR A 338 -13.82 -28.51 18.44
N GLN A 339 -12.86 -28.00 19.20
CA GLN A 339 -12.94 -27.90 20.66
C GLN A 339 -12.63 -26.48 21.11
N ARG A 340 -13.65 -25.63 21.10
CA ARG A 340 -13.74 -24.46 21.98
C ARG A 340 -14.38 -24.94 23.28
N THR A 341 -13.61 -24.96 24.37
CA THR A 341 -14.04 -24.46 25.69
C THR A 341 -12.87 -24.52 26.68
N ASN A 342 -12.57 -23.34 27.23
CA ASN A 342 -12.00 -23.09 28.55
C ASN A 342 -10.55 -23.54 28.82
N LEU A 343 -9.59 -22.78 28.30
CA LEU A 343 -8.32 -22.42 28.95
C LEU A 343 -7.74 -21.14 28.31
N ALA A 344 -7.36 -20.17 29.16
CA ALA A 344 -6.44 -19.04 28.94
C ALA A 344 -6.92 -17.77 28.17
N ASN A 345 -7.53 -16.85 28.91
CA ASN A 345 -7.42 -15.40 28.65
C ASN A 345 -5.96 -14.95 28.85
N SER A 346 -5.19 -14.73 27.75
CA SER A 346 -4.17 -13.65 27.60
C SER A 346 -3.39 -13.64 26.27
N ASN A 347 -3.88 -14.19 25.15
CA ASN A 347 -3.10 -14.16 23.89
C ASN A 347 -3.95 -14.30 22.61
N LYS A 348 -5.08 -13.58 22.52
CA LYS A 348 -5.77 -13.48 21.23
C LYS A 348 -5.00 -12.48 20.38
N LYS A 349 -4.37 -12.96 19.31
CA LYS A 349 -3.75 -12.10 18.30
C LYS A 349 -4.83 -11.17 17.74
N LEU A 350 -4.56 -9.87 17.72
CA LEU A 350 -5.44 -8.90 17.10
C LEU A 350 -5.14 -8.88 15.59
N LEU A 351 -6.18 -8.91 14.78
CA LEU A 351 -6.12 -9.02 13.32
C LEU A 351 -6.94 -7.88 12.73
N LEU A 352 -6.35 -7.13 11.80
CA LEU A 352 -7.08 -6.27 10.87
C LEU A 352 -7.14 -7.02 9.55
N SER A 353 -8.33 -7.40 9.13
CA SER A 353 -8.56 -8.12 7.87
C SER A 353 -9.34 -7.25 6.89
N THR A 354 -9.02 -7.40 5.62
CA THR A 354 -9.77 -6.81 4.49
C THR A 354 -10.49 -7.89 3.67
N ALA A 355 -10.70 -9.07 4.27
CA ALA A 355 -11.31 -10.21 3.60
C ALA A 355 -12.80 -9.96 3.25
N PRO A 356 -13.32 -10.57 2.17
CA PRO A 356 -14.72 -10.49 1.74
C PRO A 356 -15.76 -10.87 2.81
N GLU A 357 -15.40 -11.72 3.77
CA GLU A 357 -16.25 -12.18 4.87
C GLU A 357 -16.25 -11.26 6.10
N GLU A 358 -15.37 -10.28 6.16
CA GLU A 358 -15.21 -9.35 7.28
C GLU A 358 -15.93 -8.02 7.03
N GLU A 359 -15.98 -7.16 8.05
CA GLU A 359 -16.56 -5.82 7.90
C GLU A 359 -15.76 -5.00 6.87
N PRO A 360 -16.41 -4.33 5.90
CA PRO A 360 -15.71 -3.61 4.85
C PRO A 360 -14.81 -2.49 5.39
N THR A 361 -13.62 -2.41 4.80
CA THR A 361 -12.66 -1.32 5.00
C THR A 361 -12.61 -0.44 3.75
N HIS A 362 -11.96 0.72 3.82
CA HIS A 362 -11.77 1.58 2.65
C HIS A 362 -10.89 0.92 1.56
N TRP A 363 -10.03 -0.04 1.94
CA TRP A 363 -9.24 -0.81 0.97
C TRP A 363 -10.07 -1.73 0.09
N GLN A 364 -11.25 -2.14 0.59
CA GLN A 364 -12.11 -3.11 -0.06
C GLN A 364 -11.30 -4.35 -0.51
N GLN A 365 -11.51 -4.84 -1.73
CA GLN A 365 -10.67 -5.84 -2.36
C GLN A 365 -10.18 -5.32 -3.72
N ALA A 366 -8.99 -5.75 -4.12
CA ALA A 366 -8.50 -5.52 -5.47
C ALA A 366 -8.86 -6.70 -6.36
N ILE A 367 -9.57 -6.47 -7.47
CA ILE A 367 -10.07 -7.52 -8.36
C ILE A 367 -9.42 -7.39 -9.72
N ILE A 368 -8.78 -8.46 -10.17
CA ILE A 368 -8.24 -8.57 -11.53
C ILE A 368 -9.23 -9.37 -12.37
N TYR A 369 -9.96 -8.66 -13.22
CA TYR A 369 -10.91 -9.27 -14.14
C TYR A 369 -10.27 -9.82 -15.40
N PHE A 370 -10.85 -10.91 -15.90
CA PHE A 370 -10.60 -11.42 -17.23
C PHE A 370 -11.50 -10.70 -18.24
N TYR A 371 -11.01 -10.54 -19.46
CA TYR A 371 -11.83 -10.00 -20.56
C TYR A 371 -13.00 -10.92 -20.92
N GLU A 372 -12.78 -12.24 -20.82
CA GLU A 372 -13.80 -13.27 -21.03
C GLU A 372 -13.85 -14.17 -19.79
N PRO A 373 -15.04 -14.33 -19.17
CA PRO A 373 -15.22 -15.28 -18.09
C PRO A 373 -14.94 -16.73 -18.53
N ILE A 374 -14.46 -17.54 -17.60
CA ILE A 374 -14.23 -18.97 -17.81
C ILE A 374 -15.34 -19.75 -17.09
N GLU A 375 -16.12 -20.52 -17.82
CA GLU A 375 -17.10 -21.43 -17.21
C GLU A 375 -16.38 -22.52 -16.40
N MET A 376 -16.56 -22.49 -15.08
CA MET A 376 -16.01 -23.49 -14.17
C MET A 376 -17.08 -24.51 -13.79
N THR A 377 -16.66 -25.76 -13.72
CA THR A 377 -17.39 -26.84 -13.06
C THR A 377 -16.83 -27.08 -11.66
N GLN A 378 -17.62 -27.72 -10.79
CA GLN A 378 -17.15 -28.12 -9.47
C GLN A 378 -15.91 -29.03 -9.62
N ASP A 379 -14.93 -28.83 -8.73
CA ASP A 379 -13.62 -29.49 -8.67
C ASP A 379 -12.71 -29.21 -9.88
N GLN A 380 -13.13 -28.38 -10.84
CA GLN A 380 -12.29 -27.96 -11.95
C GLN A 380 -11.11 -27.16 -11.41
N ILE A 381 -9.93 -27.51 -11.91
CA ILE A 381 -8.68 -26.91 -11.48
C ILE A 381 -8.43 -25.62 -12.26
N ILE A 382 -8.00 -24.60 -11.53
CA ILE A 382 -7.31 -23.44 -12.08
C ILE A 382 -5.97 -23.27 -11.38
N GLU A 383 -4.91 -23.19 -12.17
CA GLU A 383 -3.55 -23.09 -11.66
C GLU A 383 -2.70 -22.17 -12.54
N GLY A 384 -1.61 -21.68 -11.98
CA GLY A 384 -0.72 -20.77 -12.69
C GLY A 384 0.29 -20.12 -11.77
N SER A 385 0.72 -18.92 -12.14
CA SER A 385 1.59 -18.10 -11.31
C SER A 385 1.18 -16.64 -11.31
N ILE A 386 1.46 -15.98 -10.21
CA ILE A 386 1.37 -14.53 -10.11
C ILE A 386 2.74 -13.96 -9.80
N THR A 387 3.11 -12.89 -10.50
CA THR A 387 4.27 -12.07 -10.18
C THR A 387 3.81 -10.64 -9.91
N LEU A 388 4.09 -10.17 -8.71
CA LEU A 388 3.90 -8.79 -8.28
C LEU A 388 5.28 -8.12 -8.27
N SER A 389 5.47 -7.05 -9.03
CA SER A 389 6.76 -6.38 -9.09
C SER A 389 6.62 -4.87 -9.08
N ARG A 390 7.63 -4.21 -8.50
CA ARG A 390 7.68 -2.75 -8.48
C ARG A 390 7.93 -2.22 -9.89
N SER A 391 7.14 -1.24 -10.34
CA SER A 391 7.35 -0.68 -11.68
C SER A 391 8.66 0.11 -11.78
N MET A 392 9.37 -0.09 -12.90
CA MET A 392 10.55 0.69 -13.27
C MET A 392 10.19 2.10 -13.79
N GLU A 393 8.92 2.32 -14.15
CA GLU A 393 8.45 3.64 -14.63
C GLU A 393 8.09 4.55 -13.47
N ASN A 394 7.38 4.00 -12.48
CA ASN A 394 7.03 4.62 -11.21
C ASN A 394 7.10 3.59 -10.07
N PRO A 395 8.08 3.68 -9.14
CA PRO A 395 8.27 2.78 -8.01
C PRO A 395 7.07 2.64 -7.06
N ARG A 396 6.07 3.53 -7.16
CA ARG A 396 4.83 3.44 -6.37
C ARG A 396 3.75 2.61 -7.05
N PHE A 397 3.89 2.33 -8.34
CA PHE A 397 2.97 1.45 -9.08
C PHE A 397 3.36 -0.01 -8.89
N LEU A 398 2.34 -0.87 -8.90
CA LEU A 398 2.49 -2.31 -8.78
C LEU A 398 2.18 -2.96 -10.14
N ASN A 399 3.21 -3.56 -10.75
CA ASN A 399 3.04 -4.39 -11.94
C ASN A 399 2.55 -5.78 -11.53
N ILE A 400 1.56 -6.28 -12.25
CA ILE A 400 0.93 -7.56 -11.98
C ILE A 400 0.95 -8.41 -13.25
N HIS A 401 1.69 -9.50 -13.19
CA HIS A 401 1.76 -10.51 -14.24
C HIS A 401 1.08 -11.78 -13.74
N LEU A 402 -0.07 -12.10 -14.31
CA LEU A 402 -0.90 -13.24 -13.93
C LEU A 402 -0.96 -14.26 -15.06
N GLU A 403 -0.35 -15.42 -14.85
CA GLU A 403 -0.55 -16.61 -15.69
C GLU A 403 -1.62 -17.49 -15.05
N TYR A 404 -2.54 -18.00 -15.86
CA TYR A 404 -3.58 -18.92 -15.39
C TYR A 404 -3.98 -19.91 -16.48
N SER A 405 -4.27 -21.13 -16.06
CA SER A 405 -4.66 -22.23 -16.92
C SER A 405 -5.86 -22.96 -16.32
N SER A 406 -6.81 -23.32 -17.18
CA SER A 406 -7.90 -24.22 -16.83
C SER A 406 -8.20 -25.16 -17.99
N GLY A 407 -8.26 -26.46 -17.71
CA GLY A 407 -8.32 -27.49 -18.74
C GLY A 407 -7.08 -27.45 -19.66
N CYS A 408 -7.30 -27.35 -20.98
CA CYS A 408 -6.22 -27.28 -21.98
C CYS A 408 -5.88 -25.86 -22.44
N ARG A 409 -6.40 -24.82 -21.77
CA ARG A 409 -6.20 -23.41 -22.14
C ARG A 409 -5.32 -22.73 -21.11
N SER A 410 -4.40 -21.90 -21.61
CA SER A 410 -3.52 -21.05 -20.79
C SER A 410 -3.67 -19.60 -21.25
N PHE A 411 -3.61 -18.70 -20.29
CA PHE A 411 -3.84 -17.28 -20.48
C PHE A 411 -2.79 -16.49 -19.69
N VAL A 412 -2.53 -15.27 -20.14
CA VAL A 412 -1.69 -14.30 -19.45
C VAL A 412 -2.47 -12.99 -19.37
N LYS A 413 -2.45 -12.37 -18.20
CA LYS A 413 -3.02 -11.05 -17.94
C LYS A 413 -1.94 -10.17 -17.33
N GLU A 414 -1.63 -9.10 -18.06
CA GLU A 414 -0.79 -8.01 -17.58
C GLU A 414 -1.70 -6.88 -17.10
N SER A 415 -1.42 -6.36 -15.91
CA SER A 415 -2.10 -5.23 -15.33
C SER A 415 -1.11 -4.39 -14.52
N ILE A 416 -1.42 -3.10 -14.37
CA ILE A 416 -0.66 -2.19 -13.52
C ILE A 416 -1.67 -1.52 -12.59
N LEU A 417 -1.40 -1.57 -11.29
CA LEU A 417 -2.11 -0.75 -10.31
C LEU A 417 -1.35 0.57 -10.20
N ARG A 418 -1.99 1.64 -10.68
CA ARG A 418 -1.41 2.98 -10.85
C ARG A 418 -1.87 3.91 -9.75
#